data_AF-G2YLK8-F1
#
_entry.id   AF-G2YLK8-F1
#
_cell.length_a   1.000
_cell.length_b   1.000
_cell.length_c   1.000
_cell.angle_alpha   90.00
_cell.angle_beta   90.00
_cell.angle_gamma   90.00
#
_symmetry.space_group_name_H-M   'P 1'
#
loop_
_entity.id
_entity.type
_entity.pdbx_description
1 polymer ?
#
loop_
_entity_poly.entity_id
_entity_poly.type
_entity_poly.pdbx_seq_one_letter_code
_entity_poly.pdbx_strand_id
1 'polypeptide(L)'
;MLFNDLPDGATLSYEEIQERLNISDKELPRALMQLSGPPKSRVLLKKPGKPNELPTIGDVFTFNSSFVSKSHKIKVQAMGGQTSKVEGAEERRLTEERNDEHRGNVMDTVIVRIMKARKEFPHQQLVTEVISQLAQRFQPNINMMKRRIESLIEREYLERIEDAKVPTYKYLA
;
A
#
# COMPACT_ATOMS: atom_id res chain seq x y z
N MET A 1 0.06 -22.80 19.59
CA MET A 1 1.02 -23.84 19.13
C MET A 1 0.20 -25.10 18.86
N LEU A 2 -0.02 -25.48 17.60
CA LEU A 2 -1.04 -26.47 17.25
C LEU A 2 -0.57 -27.93 17.28
N PHE A 3 0.71 -28.16 16.97
CA PHE A 3 1.27 -29.51 16.79
C PHE A 3 1.99 -30.05 18.03
N ASN A 4 2.08 -29.27 19.11
CA ASN A 4 2.84 -29.66 20.31
C ASN A 4 2.11 -30.70 21.17
N ASP A 5 0.78 -30.62 21.22
CA ASP A 5 -0.06 -31.47 22.08
C ASP A 5 -0.62 -32.68 21.31
N LEU A 6 -0.16 -32.88 20.07
CA LEU A 6 -0.62 -33.97 19.21
C LEU A 6 0.36 -35.14 19.25
N PRO A 7 -0.14 -36.40 19.18
CA PRO A 7 0.73 -37.56 19.10
C PRO A 7 1.52 -37.58 17.79
N ASP A 8 2.66 -38.27 17.80
CA ASP A 8 3.50 -38.42 16.61
C ASP A 8 2.70 -39.00 15.44
N GLY A 9 2.75 -38.32 14.29
CA GLY A 9 2.02 -38.71 13.08
C GLY A 9 0.57 -38.21 13.00
N ALA A 10 0.07 -37.50 14.01
CA ALA A 10 -1.23 -36.83 13.93
C ALA A 10 -1.28 -35.76 12.84
N THR A 11 -2.45 -35.58 12.25
CA THR A 11 -2.68 -34.66 11.15
C THR A 11 -3.68 -33.59 11.52
N LEU A 12 -3.48 -32.37 11.02
CA LEU A 12 -4.46 -31.29 11.08
C LEU A 12 -4.82 -30.86 9.66
N SER A 13 -6.10 -30.62 9.39
CA SER A 13 -6.54 -30.06 8.12
C SER A 13 -6.24 -28.56 8.04
N TYR A 14 -6.18 -28.04 6.81
CA TYR A 14 -6.07 -26.61 6.55
C TYR A 14 -7.17 -25.82 7.28
N GLU A 15 -8.41 -26.32 7.29
CA GLU A 15 -9.54 -25.64 7.95
C GLU A 15 -9.41 -25.65 9.47
N GLU A 16 -8.98 -26.77 10.07
CA GLU A 16 -8.76 -26.85 11.52
C GLU A 16 -7.65 -25.90 11.97
N ILE A 17 -6.58 -25.77 11.17
CA ILE A 17 -5.51 -24.81 11.43
C ILE A 17 -6.03 -23.38 11.32
N GLN A 18 -6.86 -23.11 10.31
CA GLN A 18 -7.45 -21.79 10.08
C GLN A 18 -8.33 -21.36 11.26
N GLU A 19 -9.24 -22.24 11.68
CA GLU A 19 -10.16 -21.98 12.77
C GLU A 19 -9.43 -21.74 14.09
N ARG A 20 -8.42 -22.58 14.40
CA ARG A 20 -7.68 -22.47 15.66
C ARG A 20 -6.71 -21.30 15.72
N LEU A 21 -6.18 -20.85 14.57
CA LEU A 21 -5.27 -19.69 14.52
C LEU A 21 -5.97 -18.37 14.25
N ASN A 22 -7.22 -18.41 13.76
CA ASN A 22 -7.98 -17.24 13.35
C ASN A 22 -7.19 -16.34 12.36
N ILE A 23 -6.54 -16.97 11.37
CA ILE A 23 -5.75 -16.29 10.34
C ILE A 23 -6.56 -16.19 9.05
N SER A 24 -6.37 -15.10 8.31
CA SER A 24 -7.04 -14.88 7.02
C SER A 24 -6.62 -15.90 5.95
N ASP A 25 -7.54 -16.23 5.03
CA ASP A 25 -7.26 -17.11 3.88
C ASP A 25 -6.16 -16.60 2.94
N LYS A 26 -5.83 -15.31 3.01
CA LYS A 26 -4.76 -14.71 2.22
C LYS A 26 -3.37 -14.97 2.81
N GLU A 27 -3.29 -15.16 4.12
CA GLU A 27 -2.03 -15.27 4.87
C GLU A 27 -1.71 -16.71 5.23
N LEU A 28 -2.73 -17.50 5.59
CA LEU A 28 -2.55 -18.87 6.05
C LEU A 28 -1.81 -19.77 5.04
N PRO A 29 -2.14 -19.77 3.73
CA PRO A 29 -1.40 -20.56 2.75
C PRO A 29 0.08 -20.19 2.67
N ARG A 30 0.39 -18.89 2.81
CA ARG A 30 1.77 -18.39 2.76
C ARG A 30 2.56 -18.80 4.00
N ALA A 31 1.93 -18.76 5.18
CA ALA A 31 2.53 -19.19 6.43
C ALA A 31 2.80 -20.70 6.41
N LEU A 32 1.82 -21.51 6.00
CA LEU A 32 1.97 -22.96 5.91
C LEU A 32 3.02 -23.36 4.87
N MET A 33 3.08 -22.69 3.71
CA MET A 33 4.11 -22.89 2.69
C MET A 33 5.53 -22.70 3.23
N GLN A 34 5.78 -21.73 4.11
CA GLN A 34 7.11 -21.50 4.68
C GLN A 34 7.58 -22.64 5.58
N LEU A 35 6.63 -23.32 6.22
CA LEU A 35 6.85 -24.42 7.15
C LEU A 35 6.86 -25.80 6.46
N SER A 36 6.18 -25.95 5.31
CA SER A 36 6.11 -27.21 4.58
C SER A 36 6.95 -27.27 3.30
N GLY A 37 7.23 -26.14 2.67
CA GLY A 37 7.83 -26.11 1.33
C GLY A 37 9.34 -26.27 1.32
N PRO A 38 10.12 -25.29 1.79
CA PRO A 38 11.57 -25.29 1.64
C PRO A 38 12.24 -26.43 2.42
N PRO A 39 13.10 -27.25 1.78
CA PRO A 39 13.77 -28.38 2.46
C PRO A 39 14.60 -27.97 3.68
N LYS A 40 15.08 -26.71 3.73
CA LYS A 40 15.87 -26.17 4.84
C LYS A 40 15.04 -25.77 6.07
N SER A 41 13.72 -25.66 5.93
CA SER A 41 12.78 -25.25 6.99
C SER A 41 11.52 -26.10 7.03
N ARG A 42 11.56 -27.31 6.45
CA ARG A 42 10.42 -28.23 6.31
C ARG A 42 10.11 -28.91 7.63
N VAL A 43 9.46 -28.18 8.53
CA VAL A 43 8.97 -28.67 9.82
C VAL A 43 7.59 -29.33 9.70
N LEU A 44 6.83 -29.05 8.64
CA LEU A 44 5.55 -29.70 8.34
C LEU A 44 5.61 -30.50 7.03
N LEU A 45 4.85 -31.58 6.96
CA LEU A 45 4.60 -32.37 5.75
C LEU A 45 3.19 -32.08 5.25
N LYS A 46 3.05 -31.77 3.97
CA LYS A 46 1.77 -31.49 3.30
C LYS A 46 1.29 -32.73 2.53
N LYS A 47 0.00 -33.06 2.61
CA LYS A 47 -0.69 -34.04 1.74
C LYS A 47 -2.12 -33.56 1.46
N PRO A 48 -2.72 -33.83 0.29
CA PRO A 48 -2.08 -34.28 -0.95
C PRO A 48 -1.21 -33.17 -1.59
N GLY A 49 -0.54 -33.47 -2.69
CA GLY A 49 0.21 -32.49 -3.47
C GLY A 49 1.69 -32.33 -3.09
N LYS A 50 2.38 -31.43 -3.80
CA LYS A 50 3.83 -31.23 -3.64
C LYS A 50 4.12 -30.21 -2.54
N PRO A 51 5.23 -30.35 -1.79
CA PRO A 51 5.63 -29.37 -0.77
C PRO A 51 5.75 -27.92 -1.30
N ASN A 52 6.08 -27.74 -2.58
CA ASN A 52 6.29 -26.43 -3.21
C ASN A 52 5.01 -25.82 -3.83
N GLU A 53 3.84 -26.44 -3.64
CA GLU A 53 2.54 -25.93 -4.09
C GLU A 53 1.78 -25.25 -2.95
N LEU A 54 1.16 -24.10 -3.23
CA LEU A 54 0.43 -23.32 -2.23
C LEU A 54 -0.61 -24.22 -1.53
N PRO A 55 -0.67 -24.24 -0.19
CA PRO A 55 -1.74 -24.90 0.55
C PRO A 55 -3.13 -24.39 0.16
N THR A 56 -4.07 -25.31 0.07
CA THR A 56 -5.48 -25.05 -0.22
C THR A 56 -6.37 -25.80 0.77
N ILE A 57 -7.65 -25.43 0.77
CA ILE A 57 -8.70 -26.14 1.52
C ILE A 57 -8.66 -27.63 1.13
N GLY A 58 -8.75 -28.50 2.14
CA GLY A 58 -8.61 -29.96 1.99
C GLY A 58 -7.19 -30.52 2.13
N ASP A 59 -6.16 -29.66 2.18
CA ASP A 59 -4.81 -30.12 2.52
C ASP A 59 -4.69 -30.46 4.00
N VAL A 60 -3.93 -31.51 4.31
CA VAL A 60 -3.59 -31.95 5.66
C VAL A 60 -2.09 -31.81 5.92
N PHE A 61 -1.78 -31.45 7.16
CA PHE A 61 -0.43 -31.19 7.64
C PHE A 61 -0.08 -32.13 8.78
N THR A 62 1.14 -32.68 8.73
CA THR A 62 1.72 -33.53 9.77
C THR A 62 3.04 -32.93 10.21
N PHE A 63 3.40 -33.09 11.49
CA PHE A 63 4.74 -32.72 11.95
C PHE A 63 5.83 -33.61 11.31
N ASN A 64 6.92 -33.01 10.84
CA ASN A 64 8.03 -33.71 10.20
C ASN A 64 9.09 -34.13 11.23
N SER A 65 8.86 -35.24 11.94
CA SER A 65 9.83 -35.76 12.93
C SER A 65 11.17 -36.20 12.32
N SER A 66 11.22 -36.43 11.00
CA SER A 66 12.44 -36.80 10.27
C SER A 66 13.25 -35.59 9.80
N PHE A 67 12.83 -34.36 10.12
CA PHE A 67 13.54 -33.16 9.72
C PHE A 67 14.86 -33.02 10.47
N VAL A 68 15.97 -32.91 9.73
CA VAL A 68 17.31 -32.67 10.28
C VAL A 68 17.90 -31.42 9.62
N SER A 69 18.29 -30.45 10.45
CA SER A 69 18.97 -29.24 10.01
C SER A 69 20.46 -29.32 10.30
N LYS A 70 21.29 -28.87 9.34
CA LYS A 70 22.74 -28.70 9.54
C LYS A 70 23.08 -27.52 10.48
N SER A 71 22.14 -26.62 10.69
CA SER A 71 22.29 -25.42 11.54
C SER A 71 21.42 -25.54 12.79
N HIS A 72 21.96 -25.19 13.95
CA HIS A 72 21.23 -25.14 15.22
C HIS A 72 20.11 -24.08 15.23
N LYS A 73 20.22 -23.05 14.38
CA LYS A 73 19.16 -22.06 14.14
C LYS A 73 18.59 -22.28 12.74
N ILE A 74 17.34 -22.68 12.67
CA ILE A 74 16.60 -22.80 11.41
C ILE A 74 16.07 -21.41 11.06
N LYS A 75 16.61 -20.81 10.01
CA LYS A 75 16.07 -19.56 9.47
C LYS A 75 14.91 -19.90 8.55
N VAL A 76 13.69 -19.81 9.08
CA VAL A 76 12.49 -19.79 8.25
C VAL A 76 12.53 -18.47 7.49
N GLN A 77 12.91 -18.52 6.22
CA GLN A 77 12.78 -17.34 5.38
C GLN A 77 11.29 -17.12 5.18
N ALA A 78 10.78 -15.99 5.66
CA ALA A 78 9.53 -15.47 5.14
C ALA A 78 9.63 -15.55 3.62
N MET A 79 8.58 -16.02 2.95
CA MET A 79 8.48 -15.97 1.48
C MET A 79 8.38 -14.48 1.08
N GLY A 80 9.51 -13.79 1.22
CA GLY A 80 9.72 -12.35 1.08
C GLY A 80 10.82 -12.05 0.06
N GLY A 81 11.13 -13.01 -0.82
CA GLY A 81 11.80 -12.74 -2.09
C GLY A 81 10.82 -12.27 -3.18
N GLN A 82 9.51 -12.30 -2.91
CA GLN A 82 8.47 -11.76 -3.78
C GLN A 82 7.68 -10.60 -3.14
N THR A 83 8.14 -10.06 -2.01
CA THR A 83 7.62 -8.77 -1.48
C THR A 83 8.09 -7.58 -2.32
N SER A 84 9.03 -7.76 -3.26
CA SER A 84 9.29 -6.78 -4.33
C SER A 84 8.29 -6.86 -5.48
N LYS A 85 7.40 -7.88 -5.51
CA LYS A 85 6.25 -7.87 -6.40
C LYS A 85 5.04 -7.39 -5.61
N VAL A 86 4.97 -6.06 -5.54
CA VAL A 86 3.73 -5.30 -5.41
C VAL A 86 3.15 -5.42 -3.98
N GLU A 87 3.38 -4.40 -3.14
CA GLU A 87 2.32 -3.91 -2.23
C GLU A 87 1.01 -4.13 -2.99
N GLY A 88 0.06 -4.92 -2.47
CA GLY A 88 -1.06 -5.39 -3.29
C GLY A 88 -1.62 -4.22 -4.09
N ALA A 89 -1.96 -4.39 -5.38
CA ALA A 89 -2.29 -3.24 -6.24
C ALA A 89 -3.27 -2.23 -5.59
N GLU A 90 -4.12 -2.73 -4.70
CA GLU A 90 -4.96 -1.95 -3.79
C GLU A 90 -4.21 -1.14 -2.73
N GLU A 91 -3.29 -1.71 -1.96
CA GLU A 91 -2.45 -1.00 -0.98
C GLU A 91 -1.60 0.10 -1.62
N ARG A 92 -1.03 -0.19 -2.80
CA ARG A 92 -0.30 0.82 -3.58
C ARG A 92 -1.23 1.93 -4.04
N ARG A 93 -2.42 1.60 -4.56
CA ARG A 93 -3.41 2.60 -4.98
C ARG A 93 -3.84 3.48 -3.81
N LEU A 94 -4.13 2.89 -2.66
CA LEU A 94 -4.51 3.63 -1.44
C LEU A 94 -3.38 4.55 -0.97
N THR A 95 -2.13 4.12 -1.10
CA THR A 95 -0.96 4.93 -0.74
C THR A 95 -0.75 6.09 -1.71
N GLU A 96 -0.88 5.84 -3.01
CA GLU A 96 -0.80 6.86 -4.05
C GLU A 96 -1.94 7.89 -3.91
N GLU A 97 -3.16 7.44 -3.63
CA GLU A 97 -4.33 8.30 -3.40
C GLU A 97 -4.13 9.23 -2.19
N ARG A 98 -3.68 8.69 -1.04
CA ARG A 98 -3.34 9.51 0.14
C ARG A 98 -2.23 10.52 -0.15
N ASN A 99 -1.25 10.15 -0.97
CA ASN A 99 -0.16 11.04 -1.34
C ASN A 99 -0.67 12.19 -2.23
N ASP A 100 -1.53 11.88 -3.19
CA ASP A 100 -2.16 12.87 -4.06
C ASP A 100 -3.10 13.80 -3.29
N GLU A 101 -3.84 13.31 -2.29
CA GLU A 101 -4.58 14.19 -1.37
C GLU A 101 -3.65 15.16 -0.64
N HIS A 102 -2.55 14.67 -0.07
CA HIS A 102 -1.56 15.49 0.62
C HIS A 102 -0.96 16.56 -0.31
N ARG A 103 -0.56 16.19 -1.51
CA ARG A 103 -0.06 17.13 -2.54
C ARG A 103 -1.10 18.19 -2.88
N GLY A 104 -2.37 17.82 -2.90
CA GLY A 104 -3.48 18.72 -3.14
C GLY A 104 -3.60 19.79 -2.06
N ASN A 105 -3.59 19.37 -0.80
CA ASN A 105 -3.68 20.28 0.34
C ASN A 105 -2.49 21.25 0.40
N VAL A 106 -1.28 20.77 0.09
CA VAL A 106 -0.08 21.63 0.01
C VAL A 106 -0.21 22.64 -1.12
N MET A 107 -0.75 22.23 -2.28
CA MET A 107 -0.97 23.11 -3.42
C MET A 107 -2.04 24.18 -3.14
N ASP A 108 -3.15 23.82 -2.49
CA ASP A 108 -4.18 24.78 -2.05
C ASP A 108 -3.57 25.84 -1.13
N THR A 109 -2.75 25.41 -0.16
CA THR A 109 -2.06 26.30 0.77
C THR A 109 -1.15 27.29 0.04
N VAL A 110 -0.41 26.81 -0.98
CA VAL A 110 0.48 27.66 -1.78
C VAL A 110 -0.30 28.64 -2.64
N ILE A 111 -1.35 28.20 -3.32
CA ILE A 111 -2.21 29.07 -4.14
C ILE A 111 -2.82 30.18 -3.28
N VAL A 112 -3.43 29.83 -2.14
CA VAL A 112 -4.03 30.81 -1.21
C VAL A 112 -2.98 31.78 -0.69
N ARG A 113 -1.76 31.32 -0.36
CA ARG A 113 -0.67 32.18 0.09
C ARG A 113 -0.27 33.22 -0.97
N ILE A 114 -0.10 32.80 -2.22
CA ILE A 114 0.26 33.69 -3.34
C ILE A 114 -0.87 34.69 -3.57
N MET A 115 -2.11 34.21 -3.70
CA MET A 115 -3.29 35.03 -3.98
C MET A 115 -3.58 36.03 -2.85
N LYS A 116 -3.41 35.63 -1.59
CA LYS A 116 -3.56 36.52 -0.43
C LYS A 116 -2.57 37.70 -0.46
N ALA A 117 -1.35 37.46 -0.93
CA ALA A 117 -0.30 38.48 -1.04
C ALA A 117 -0.48 39.39 -2.26
N ARG A 118 -0.88 38.83 -3.42
CA ARG A 118 -1.02 39.57 -4.68
C ARG A 118 -2.37 40.26 -4.85
N LYS A 119 -3.42 39.75 -4.19
CA LYS A 119 -4.83 40.15 -4.31
C LYS A 119 -5.46 39.88 -5.67
N GLU A 120 -4.77 40.20 -6.75
CA GLU A 120 -5.14 39.86 -8.13
C GLU A 120 -3.94 39.26 -8.84
N PHE A 121 -4.14 38.15 -9.57
CA PHE A 121 -3.03 37.48 -10.24
C PHE A 121 -3.42 36.74 -11.52
N PRO A 122 -2.71 36.94 -12.64
CA PRO A 122 -2.97 36.24 -13.89
C PRO A 122 -2.73 34.74 -13.78
N HIS A 123 -3.57 33.92 -14.43
CA HIS A 123 -3.50 32.47 -14.35
C HIS A 123 -2.13 31.90 -14.72
N GLN A 124 -1.53 32.36 -15.83
CA GLN A 124 -0.21 31.88 -16.26
C GLN A 124 0.87 32.16 -15.22
N GLN A 125 0.85 33.36 -14.62
CA GLN A 125 1.81 33.74 -13.59
C GLN A 125 1.58 32.93 -12.29
N LEU A 126 0.32 32.72 -11.91
CA LEU A 126 -0.04 31.87 -10.76
C LEU A 126 0.51 30.46 -10.93
N VAL A 127 0.29 29.85 -12.09
CA VAL A 127 0.77 28.49 -12.38
C VAL A 127 2.30 28.42 -12.28
N THR A 128 3.02 29.35 -12.90
CA THR A 128 4.49 29.39 -12.83
C THR A 128 5.00 29.57 -11.41
N GLU A 129 4.39 30.46 -10.62
CA GLU A 129 4.83 30.73 -9.25
C GLU A 129 4.54 29.53 -8.31
N VAL A 130 3.38 28.87 -8.46
CA VAL A 130 3.05 27.65 -7.72
C VAL A 130 4.05 26.53 -8.06
N ILE A 131 4.38 26.33 -9.34
CA ILE A 131 5.39 25.34 -9.76
C ILE A 131 6.74 25.63 -9.12
N SER A 132 7.18 26.90 -9.18
CA SER A 132 8.46 27.32 -8.60
C SER A 132 8.54 27.04 -7.09
N GLN A 133 7.47 27.36 -6.34
CA GLN A 133 7.45 27.16 -4.89
C GLN A 133 7.37 25.68 -4.48
N LEU A 134 6.75 24.83 -5.32
CA LEU A 134 6.60 23.40 -5.04
C LEU A 134 7.74 22.53 -5.57
N ALA A 135 8.55 23.04 -6.52
CA ALA A 135 9.61 22.28 -7.19
C ALA A 135 10.64 21.63 -6.25
N GLN A 136 10.86 22.21 -5.07
CA GLN A 136 11.76 21.65 -4.04
C GLN A 136 11.18 20.41 -3.33
N ARG A 137 9.86 20.18 -3.42
CA ARG A 137 9.17 19.06 -2.75
C ARG A 137 8.68 18.01 -3.74
N PHE A 138 8.05 18.44 -4.83
CA PHE A 138 7.56 17.56 -5.90
C PHE A 138 7.29 18.35 -7.17
N GLN A 139 7.19 17.65 -8.30
CA GLN A 139 6.77 18.24 -9.57
C GLN A 139 5.23 18.31 -9.62
N PRO A 140 4.60 19.50 -9.61
CA PRO A 140 3.14 19.59 -9.57
C PRO A 140 2.51 19.19 -10.90
N ASN A 141 1.40 18.46 -10.82
CA ASN A 141 0.59 18.14 -12.00
C ASN A 141 -0.34 19.32 -12.34
N ILE A 142 -0.24 19.83 -13.57
CA ILE A 142 -1.03 21.00 -14.03
C ILE A 142 -2.55 20.71 -13.99
N ASN A 143 -2.99 19.50 -14.33
CA ASN A 143 -4.42 19.15 -14.31
C ASN A 143 -4.96 19.10 -12.87
N MET A 144 -4.13 18.67 -11.92
CA MET A 144 -4.46 18.73 -10.50
C MET A 144 -4.55 20.18 -10.02
N MET A 145 -3.60 21.04 -10.42
CA MET A 145 -3.61 22.46 -10.08
C MET A 145 -4.86 23.19 -10.57
N LYS A 146 -5.28 22.94 -11.82
CA LYS A 146 -6.52 23.50 -12.36
C LYS A 146 -7.74 23.11 -11.51
N ARG A 147 -7.88 21.81 -11.20
CA ARG A 147 -8.96 21.32 -10.31
C ARG A 147 -8.94 21.99 -8.93
N ARG A 148 -7.75 22.22 -8.37
CA ARG A 148 -7.60 22.92 -7.09
C ARG A 148 -8.00 24.40 -7.17
N ILE A 149 -7.67 25.09 -8.25
CA ILE A 149 -8.11 26.48 -8.48
C ILE A 149 -9.64 26.55 -8.57
N GLU A 150 -10.30 25.64 -9.33
CA GLU A 150 -11.77 25.60 -9.38
C GLU A 150 -12.38 25.35 -7.99
N SER A 151 -11.84 24.38 -7.24
CA SER A 151 -12.32 24.11 -5.87
C SER A 151 -12.16 25.32 -4.94
N LEU A 152 -11.10 26.12 -5.10
CA LEU A 152 -10.91 27.36 -4.34
C LEU A 152 -11.88 28.47 -4.78
N ILE A 153 -12.34 28.47 -6.03
CA ILE A 153 -13.41 29.38 -6.51
C ILE A 153 -14.76 28.95 -5.93
N GLU A 154 -15.10 27.66 -6.00
CA GLU A 154 -16.34 27.11 -5.43
C GLU A 154 -16.46 27.35 -3.92
N ARG A 155 -15.32 27.38 -3.21
CA ARG A 155 -15.23 27.66 -1.78
C ARG A 155 -15.08 29.16 -1.46
N GLU A 156 -15.27 30.03 -2.45
CA GLU A 156 -15.24 31.50 -2.30
C GLU A 156 -13.90 32.04 -1.75
N TYR A 157 -12.78 31.35 -1.99
CA TYR A 157 -11.45 31.92 -1.73
C TYR A 157 -10.97 32.78 -2.90
N LEU A 158 -11.39 32.45 -4.12
CA LEU A 158 -11.00 33.09 -5.36
C LEU A 158 -12.21 33.42 -6.23
N GLU A 159 -12.07 34.44 -7.07
CA GLU A 159 -13.05 34.87 -8.07
C GLU A 159 -12.33 35.03 -9.42
N ARG A 160 -13.03 34.79 -10.53
CA ARG A 160 -12.55 35.17 -11.86
C ARG A 160 -12.93 36.63 -12.14
N ILE A 161 -11.97 37.39 -12.64
CA ILE A 161 -12.24 38.75 -13.11
C ILE A 161 -12.73 38.67 -14.56
N GLU A 162 -14.04 38.83 -14.78
CA GLU A 162 -14.68 38.70 -16.11
C GLU A 162 -14.14 39.72 -17.13
N ASP A 163 -13.87 40.96 -16.71
CA ASP A 163 -13.43 42.04 -17.60
C ASP A 163 -11.90 42.11 -17.81
N ALA A 164 -11.16 41.09 -17.35
CA ALA A 164 -9.70 41.09 -17.48
C ALA A 164 -9.26 40.74 -18.91
N LYS A 165 -8.26 41.48 -19.43
CA LYS A 165 -7.64 41.21 -20.74
C LYS A 165 -7.06 39.80 -20.87
N VAL A 166 -6.68 39.20 -19.74
CA VAL A 166 -6.16 37.84 -19.62
C VAL A 166 -6.84 37.14 -18.44
N PRO A 167 -6.97 35.80 -18.46
CA PRO A 167 -7.56 35.08 -17.34
C PRO A 167 -6.87 35.43 -16.02
N THR A 168 -7.59 36.08 -15.12
CA THR A 168 -7.06 36.64 -13.88
C THR A 168 -7.98 36.27 -12.73
N TYR A 169 -7.37 35.94 -11.60
CA TYR A 169 -8.08 35.61 -10.37
C TYR A 169 -7.96 36.74 -9.37
N LYS A 170 -8.98 36.91 -8.54
CA LYS A 170 -9.02 37.81 -7.38
C LYS A 170 -9.19 37.01 -6.10
N TYR A 171 -8.54 37.44 -5.03
CA TYR A 171 -8.68 36.82 -3.70
C TYR A 171 -9.83 37.46 -2.91
N LEU A 172 -10.67 36.62 -2.29
CA LEU A 172 -11.91 37.04 -1.63
C LEU A 172 -11.88 36.97 -0.09
N ALA A 173 -10.99 36.15 0.48
CA ALA A 173 -10.95 35.86 1.93
C ALA A 173 -9.96 36.73 2.74
#